data_AF-A0A7V3J3E7-F1
#
_entry.id   AF-A0A7V3J3E7-F1
#
_cell.length_a   1.000
_cell.length_b   1.000
_cell.length_c   1.000
_cell.angle_alpha   90.00
_cell.angle_beta   90.00
_cell.angle_gamma   90.00
#
_symmetry.space_group_name_H-M   'P 1'
#
loop_
_entity.id
_entity.type
_entity.pdbx_description
1 polymer ?
#
loop_
_entity_poly.entity_id
_entity_poly.type
_entity_poly.pdbx_seq_one_letter_code
_entity_poly.pdbx_strand_id
1 'polypeptide(L)'
;WCGSGRKYKKCHLGREQLPLPERVGWLYAKAAQHVLASGWTDLLAEAGFERGRYAGEDPDALVAALGDPLVLDAVLFEGGAFADFVAVRGSLLPDDERLLAEQWLLVQRSVFEIEQARPGHGVTVRDVRTGDLHEVRERSASRQLKPGQLICARVVPDGQGMQFFGGIEPVALHERDELVELLDSEPDPILLVAALSRRFAPPLLVNTEGDPLAICEATVQIGDPAGIEAALDDTYDRADGEQPPRWFEHVITDGLQRIRATLVLDGDTVRVEANSDQRMDRVLATLARLDPAMRVLEDSRRPLRDAREAAEQLPVTGQGALDPDDPELAGFLDEVIRGYETRWLDEPIPALDGHTPRQAADDPTRRGDLIKLLGSFPAGVAAQGGMDADRLRAALGL
;
A
#
# COMPACT_ATOMS: atom_id res chain seq x y z
N TRP A 1 -5.17 -6.35 49.28
CA TRP A 1 -4.69 -6.04 50.65
C TRP A 1 -3.19 -5.75 50.54
N CYS A 2 -2.68 -4.62 51.01
CA CYS A 2 -1.30 -4.18 50.75
C CYS A 2 -0.22 -4.77 51.66
N GLY A 3 -0.59 -5.67 52.58
CA GLY A 3 0.37 -6.31 53.51
C GLY A 3 0.95 -5.41 54.61
N SER A 4 0.58 -4.13 54.71
CA SER A 4 1.19 -3.19 55.66
C SER A 4 0.77 -3.35 57.13
N GLY A 5 -0.24 -4.18 57.41
CA GLY A 5 -0.83 -4.34 58.76
C GLY A 5 -1.57 -3.11 59.30
N ARG A 6 -1.67 -2.01 58.53
CA ARG A 6 -2.36 -0.78 58.94
C ARG A 6 -3.83 -0.80 58.52
N LYS A 7 -4.70 -0.13 59.31
CA LYS A 7 -6.11 0.07 58.93
C LYS A 7 -6.19 0.81 57.60
N TYR A 8 -7.08 0.36 56.70
CA TYR A 8 -7.29 0.93 55.36
C TYR A 8 -7.37 2.46 55.35
N LYS A 9 -8.13 3.03 56.30
CA LYS A 9 -8.29 4.49 56.48
C LYS A 9 -6.99 5.27 56.70
N LYS A 10 -5.93 4.61 57.18
CA LYS A 10 -4.60 5.20 57.38
C LYS A 10 -3.60 4.82 56.28
N CYS A 11 -3.92 3.82 55.46
CA CYS A 11 -2.98 3.24 54.50
C CYS A 11 -3.31 3.60 53.05
N HIS A 12 -4.60 3.60 52.70
CA HIS A 12 -5.06 3.76 51.32
C HIS A 12 -6.18 4.76 51.14
N LEU A 13 -6.89 5.16 52.19
CA LEU A 13 -7.96 6.15 52.08
C LEU A 13 -7.39 7.48 51.56
N GLY A 14 -7.76 7.86 50.33
CA GLY A 14 -7.21 9.01 49.60
C GLY A 14 -5.95 8.72 48.78
N ARG A 15 -5.54 7.45 48.66
CA ARG A 15 -4.39 6.95 47.88
C ARG A 15 -4.75 5.68 47.09
N GLU A 16 -6.03 5.49 46.78
CA GLU A 16 -6.51 4.32 46.03
C GLU A 16 -6.27 4.43 44.52
N GLN A 17 -5.82 5.59 44.03
CA GLN A 17 -5.60 5.80 42.61
C GLN A 17 -4.43 4.95 42.13
N LEU A 18 -4.67 4.18 41.08
CA LEU A 18 -3.63 3.50 40.34
C LEU A 18 -2.61 4.54 39.81
N PRO A 19 -1.33 4.16 39.65
CA PRO A 19 -0.34 5.03 39.02
C PRO A 19 -0.81 5.56 37.68
N LEU A 20 -0.38 6.77 37.30
CA LEU A 20 -0.79 7.40 36.05
C LEU A 20 -0.60 6.50 34.80
N PRO A 21 0.52 5.76 34.64
CA PRO A 21 0.70 4.80 33.53
C PRO A 21 -0.33 3.67 33.43
N GLU A 22 -1.04 3.36 34.52
CA GLU A 22 -2.14 2.38 34.52
C GLU A 22 -3.50 3.01 34.21
N ARG A 23 -3.61 4.34 34.33
CA ARG A 23 -4.84 5.12 34.05
C ARG A 23 -4.84 5.79 32.68
N VAL A 24 -3.72 5.90 31.98
CA VAL A 24 -3.67 6.60 30.69
C VAL A 24 -4.62 6.04 29.63
N GLY A 25 -4.83 4.72 29.63
CA GLY A 25 -5.83 4.09 28.76
C GLY A 25 -7.25 4.56 29.07
N TRP A 26 -7.56 4.85 30.34
CA TRP A 26 -8.85 5.43 30.73
C TRP A 26 -8.97 6.89 30.33
N LEU A 27 -7.88 7.67 30.40
CA LEU A 27 -7.87 9.04 29.89
C LEU A 27 -8.18 9.06 28.38
N TYR A 28 -7.49 8.23 27.61
CA TYR A 28 -7.75 8.06 26.18
C TYR A 28 -9.19 7.60 25.91
N ALA A 29 -9.70 6.62 26.67
CA ALA A 29 -11.07 6.15 26.53
C ALA A 29 -12.12 7.24 26.86
N LYS A 30 -11.87 8.14 27.81
CA LYS A 30 -12.74 9.29 28.09
C LYS A 30 -12.81 10.25 26.90
N ALA A 31 -11.66 10.50 26.25
CA ALA A 31 -11.61 11.32 25.04
C ALA A 31 -12.32 10.62 23.86
N ALA A 32 -12.13 9.32 23.69
CA ALA A 32 -12.86 8.51 22.71
C ALA A 32 -14.37 8.61 22.90
N GLN A 33 -14.85 8.47 24.14
CA GLN A 33 -16.26 8.64 24.48
C GLN A 33 -16.77 10.06 24.24
N HIS A 34 -15.89 11.07 24.31
CA HIS A 34 -16.26 12.44 23.95
C HIS A 34 -16.57 12.58 22.47
N VAL A 35 -15.77 11.96 21.59
CA VAL A 35 -16.02 11.92 20.15
C VAL A 35 -17.39 11.28 19.86
N LEU A 36 -17.65 10.12 20.47
CA LEU A 36 -18.88 9.35 20.23
C LEU A 36 -20.15 9.99 20.79
N ALA A 37 -20.04 10.85 21.81
CA ALA A 37 -21.17 11.45 22.50
C ALA A 37 -21.43 12.92 22.13
N SER A 38 -20.67 13.48 21.19
CA SER A 38 -20.70 14.91 20.84
C SER A 38 -20.76 15.10 19.31
N GLY A 39 -20.58 16.33 18.81
CA GLY A 39 -20.71 16.68 17.39
C GLY A 39 -19.60 16.20 16.45
N TRP A 40 -18.84 15.17 16.82
CA TRP A 40 -17.67 14.69 16.07
C TRP A 40 -17.95 13.42 15.24
N THR A 41 -19.16 12.87 15.33
CA THR A 41 -19.53 11.60 14.68
C THR A 41 -19.50 11.66 13.16
N ASP A 42 -19.81 12.81 12.57
CA ASP A 42 -19.81 12.98 11.11
C ASP A 42 -18.37 12.91 10.58
N LEU A 43 -17.44 13.63 11.22
CA LEU A 43 -16.01 13.57 10.88
C LEU A 43 -15.43 12.16 11.11
N LEU A 44 -15.86 11.48 12.18
CA LEU A 44 -15.50 10.07 12.43
C LEU A 44 -16.01 9.15 11.32
N ALA A 45 -17.22 9.37 10.82
CA ALA A 45 -17.78 8.60 9.72
C ALA A 45 -17.04 8.83 8.39
N GLU A 46 -16.69 10.07 8.08
CA GLU A 46 -15.93 10.41 6.87
C GLU A 46 -14.51 9.82 6.90
N ALA A 47 -13.80 9.96 8.02
CA ALA A 47 -12.50 9.31 8.20
C ALA A 47 -12.61 7.78 8.18
N GLY A 48 -13.66 7.22 8.81
CA GLY A 48 -13.95 5.78 8.78
C GLY A 48 -14.22 5.25 7.37
N PHE A 49 -14.91 6.03 6.52
CA PHE A 49 -15.12 5.68 5.12
C PHE A 49 -13.79 5.56 4.36
N GLU A 50 -12.87 6.50 4.54
CA GLU A 50 -11.54 6.43 3.93
C GLU A 50 -10.71 5.26 4.49
N ARG A 51 -10.89 4.88 5.76
CA ARG A 51 -10.26 3.67 6.32
C ARG A 51 -10.79 2.38 5.70
N GLY A 52 -12.10 2.31 5.43
CA GLY A 52 -12.75 1.15 4.83
C GLY A 52 -12.72 1.11 3.30
N ARG A 53 -12.16 2.13 2.63
CA ARG A 53 -12.26 2.35 1.18
C ARG A 53 -11.91 1.14 0.31
N TYR A 54 -10.97 0.33 0.77
CA TYR A 54 -10.43 -0.81 0.02
C TYR A 54 -10.92 -2.18 0.52
N ALA A 55 -11.92 -2.21 1.41
CA ALA A 55 -12.45 -3.46 1.98
C ALA A 55 -13.38 -4.25 1.04
N GLY A 56 -13.61 -3.75 -0.19
CA GLY A 56 -14.48 -4.40 -1.17
C GLY A 56 -15.96 -4.38 -0.77
N GLU A 57 -16.67 -5.48 -1.00
CA GLU A 57 -18.11 -5.62 -0.70
C GLU A 57 -18.40 -6.11 0.74
N ASP A 58 -17.43 -6.03 1.65
CA ASP A 58 -17.62 -6.45 3.04
C ASP A 58 -18.67 -5.54 3.75
N PRO A 59 -19.84 -6.09 4.15
CA PRO A 59 -20.89 -5.30 4.78
C PRO A 59 -20.50 -4.76 6.16
N ASP A 60 -19.51 -5.36 6.83
CA ASP A 60 -19.05 -4.95 8.17
C ASP A 60 -17.84 -4.00 8.11
N ALA A 61 -17.31 -3.70 6.91
CA ALA A 61 -16.10 -2.90 6.72
C ALA A 61 -16.17 -1.53 7.40
N LEU A 62 -17.28 -0.81 7.25
CA LEU A 62 -17.45 0.51 7.85
C LEU A 62 -17.48 0.44 9.38
N VAL A 63 -18.13 -0.59 9.95
CA VAL A 63 -18.19 -0.77 11.41
C VAL A 63 -16.80 -1.07 11.96
N ALA A 64 -16.05 -1.94 11.29
CA ALA A 64 -14.66 -2.23 11.64
C ALA A 64 -13.78 -0.98 11.54
N ALA A 65 -13.93 -0.20 10.47
CA ALA A 65 -13.17 1.02 10.22
C ALA A 65 -13.44 2.11 11.26
N LEU A 66 -14.70 2.28 11.70
CA LEU A 66 -15.05 3.21 12.78
C LEU A 66 -14.42 2.82 14.13
N GLY A 67 -14.18 1.54 14.34
CA GLY A 67 -13.49 1.01 15.52
C GLY A 67 -11.96 1.00 15.41
N ASP A 68 -11.40 1.40 14.26
CA ASP A 68 -9.96 1.39 14.04
C ASP A 68 -9.27 2.48 14.90
N PRO A 69 -8.21 2.12 15.66
CA PRO A 69 -7.48 3.08 16.48
C PRO A 69 -6.97 4.31 15.73
N LEU A 70 -6.59 4.16 14.45
CA LEU A 70 -6.11 5.28 13.62
C LEU A 70 -7.22 6.30 13.39
N VAL A 71 -8.41 5.84 13.05
CA VAL A 71 -9.55 6.70 12.68
C VAL A 71 -9.95 7.58 13.86
N LEU A 72 -10.11 6.95 15.03
CA LEU A 72 -10.47 7.69 16.24
C LEU A 72 -9.38 8.67 16.68
N ASP A 73 -8.09 8.28 16.61
CA ASP A 73 -6.99 9.17 16.98
C ASP A 73 -6.83 10.34 16.02
N ALA A 74 -7.04 10.10 14.72
CA ALA A 74 -7.06 11.16 13.72
C ALA A 74 -8.11 12.22 14.04
N VAL A 75 -9.34 11.80 14.36
CA VAL A 75 -10.40 12.74 14.79
C VAL A 75 -10.06 13.45 16.09
N LEU A 76 -9.44 12.75 17.04
CA LEU A 76 -9.03 13.32 18.32
C LEU A 76 -7.99 14.44 18.12
N PHE A 77 -6.92 14.19 17.39
CA PHE A 77 -5.78 15.09 17.36
C PHE A 77 -5.74 15.96 16.11
N GLU A 78 -5.76 15.37 14.92
CA GLU A 78 -5.82 16.11 13.66
C GLU A 78 -7.17 16.82 13.47
N GLY A 79 -8.26 16.27 14.02
CA GLY A 79 -9.60 16.86 13.95
C GLY A 79 -9.89 17.88 15.06
N GLY A 80 -9.07 17.93 16.10
CA GLY A 80 -9.24 18.84 17.24
C GLY A 80 -10.23 18.39 18.32
N ALA A 81 -10.83 17.20 18.21
CA ALA A 81 -11.79 16.71 19.19
C ALA A 81 -11.18 16.48 20.60
N PHE A 82 -9.88 16.21 20.68
CA PHE A 82 -9.15 16.10 21.95
C PHE A 82 -8.97 17.46 22.62
N ALA A 83 -8.70 18.53 21.85
CA ALA A 83 -8.62 19.88 22.37
C ALA A 83 -9.98 20.34 22.93
N ASP A 84 -11.06 20.05 22.19
CA ASP A 84 -12.44 20.27 22.65
C ASP A 84 -12.76 19.46 23.92
N PHE A 85 -12.36 18.18 23.97
CA PHE A 85 -12.50 17.35 25.17
C PHE A 85 -11.83 17.97 26.40
N VAL A 86 -10.56 18.41 26.27
CA VAL A 86 -9.84 19.05 27.37
C VAL A 86 -10.50 20.37 27.77
N ALA A 87 -10.95 21.18 26.81
CA ALA A 87 -11.63 22.44 27.09
C ALA A 87 -12.96 22.25 27.83
N VAL A 88 -13.80 21.30 27.38
CA VAL A 88 -15.15 21.08 27.91
C VAL A 88 -15.14 20.24 29.18
N ARG A 89 -14.34 19.16 29.22
CA ARG A 89 -14.38 18.14 30.28
C ARG A 89 -13.10 18.07 31.11
N GLY A 90 -12.05 18.81 30.77
CA GLY A 90 -10.77 18.75 31.49
C GLY A 90 -10.88 19.11 32.97
N SER A 91 -11.80 19.99 33.36
CA SER A 91 -12.08 20.33 34.77
C SER A 91 -12.69 19.18 35.58
N LEU A 92 -13.18 18.12 34.92
CA LEU A 92 -13.73 16.91 35.54
C LEU A 92 -12.67 15.81 35.71
N LEU A 93 -11.48 15.99 35.14
CA LEU A 93 -10.37 15.05 35.28
C LEU A 93 -9.63 15.26 36.61
N PRO A 94 -9.03 14.21 37.17
CA PRO A 94 -7.97 14.37 38.16
C PRO A 94 -6.88 15.33 37.66
N ASP A 95 -6.29 16.13 38.56
CA ASP A 95 -5.29 17.15 38.19
C ASP A 95 -4.11 16.59 37.38
N ASP A 96 -3.68 15.36 37.69
CA ASP A 96 -2.58 14.71 36.99
C ASP A 96 -2.95 14.20 35.59
N GLU A 97 -4.16 13.68 35.41
CA GLU A 97 -4.73 13.35 34.09
C GLU A 97 -4.94 14.59 33.24
N ARG A 98 -5.40 15.69 33.85
CA ARG A 98 -5.56 16.96 33.14
C ARG A 98 -4.22 17.50 32.65
N LEU A 99 -3.20 17.54 33.53
CA LEU A 99 -1.85 17.95 33.15
C LEU A 99 -1.29 17.07 32.04
N LEU A 100 -1.52 15.75 32.11
CA LEU A 100 -1.09 14.82 31.07
C LEU A 100 -1.81 15.08 29.73
N ALA A 101 -3.12 15.34 29.77
CA ALA A 101 -3.89 15.69 28.58
C ALA A 101 -3.40 17.02 27.95
N GLU A 102 -3.07 18.02 28.76
CA GLU A 102 -2.47 19.27 28.29
C GLU A 102 -1.10 19.03 27.63
N GLN A 103 -0.31 18.05 28.09
CA GLN A 103 0.93 17.63 27.41
C GLN A 103 0.66 16.93 26.08
N TRP A 104 -0.37 16.07 26.00
CA TRP A 104 -0.73 15.37 24.77
C TRP A 104 -1.14 16.32 23.64
N LEU A 105 -1.70 17.48 23.96
CA LEU A 105 -2.01 18.53 22.98
C LEU A 105 -0.78 19.12 22.27
N LEU A 106 0.41 18.94 22.85
CA LEU A 106 1.67 19.41 22.27
C LEU A 106 2.36 18.35 21.40
N VAL A 107 1.83 17.12 21.37
CA VAL A 107 2.42 16.00 20.64
C VAL A 107 1.81 15.90 19.25
N GLN A 108 2.66 15.90 18.23
CA GLN A 108 2.26 15.63 16.86
C GLN A 108 2.50 14.16 16.49
N ARG A 109 1.74 13.68 15.50
CA ARG A 109 2.01 12.39 14.84
C ARG A 109 3.30 12.52 14.03
N SER A 110 4.07 11.45 13.96
CA SER A 110 5.30 11.43 13.16
C SER A 110 5.53 10.07 12.51
N VAL A 111 6.52 10.04 11.62
CA VAL A 111 7.09 8.82 11.06
C VAL A 111 8.30 8.46 11.90
N PHE A 112 8.35 7.22 12.36
CA PHE A 112 9.41 6.71 13.21
C PHE A 112 10.10 5.51 12.58
N GLU A 113 11.42 5.45 12.69
CA GLU A 113 12.20 4.24 12.44
C GLU A 113 12.37 3.44 13.72
N ILE A 114 12.17 2.13 13.64
CA ILE A 114 12.48 1.22 14.75
C ILE A 114 14.00 1.03 14.82
N GLU A 115 14.63 1.53 15.88
CA GLU A 115 16.05 1.32 16.16
C GLU A 115 16.27 -0.02 16.88
N GLN A 116 15.44 -0.30 17.88
CA GLN A 116 15.52 -1.53 18.67
C GLN A 116 14.13 -1.99 19.07
N ALA A 117 13.90 -3.31 19.04
CA ALA A 117 12.71 -3.93 19.62
C ALA A 117 13.11 -4.92 20.71
N ARG A 118 12.48 -4.82 21.89
CA ARG A 118 12.61 -5.78 22.99
C ARG A 118 11.28 -6.50 23.15
N PRO A 119 11.12 -7.73 22.59
CA PRO A 119 9.85 -8.43 22.55
C PRO A 119 9.15 -8.49 23.91
N GLY A 120 7.89 -8.04 23.95
CA GLY A 120 7.07 -8.05 25.16
C GLY A 120 7.36 -6.92 26.16
N HIS A 121 8.30 -6.02 25.87
CA HIS A 121 8.76 -4.98 26.79
C HIS A 121 8.58 -3.56 26.22
N GLY A 122 9.18 -3.29 25.06
CA GLY A 122 9.19 -1.95 24.47
C GLY A 122 10.00 -1.87 23.19
N VAL A 123 10.02 -0.68 22.60
CA VAL A 123 10.80 -0.35 21.41
C VAL A 123 11.54 0.97 21.61
N THR A 124 12.71 1.10 21.00
CA THR A 124 13.38 2.38 20.80
C THR A 124 13.10 2.82 19.38
N VAL A 125 12.59 4.03 19.22
CA VAL A 125 12.25 4.60 17.92
C VAL A 125 12.92 5.93 17.69
N ARG A 126 13.31 6.20 16.45
CA ARG A 126 13.87 7.47 16.00
C ARG A 126 12.84 8.22 15.17
N ASP A 127 12.49 9.43 15.57
CA ASP A 127 11.65 10.31 14.78
C ASP A 127 12.39 10.69 13.49
N VAL A 128 11.79 10.42 12.33
CA VAL A 128 12.40 10.71 11.03
C VAL A 128 12.40 12.21 10.73
N ARG A 129 11.42 12.96 11.25
CA ARG A 129 11.26 14.40 11.04
C ARG A 129 12.21 15.20 11.94
N THR A 130 12.39 14.79 13.20
CA THR A 130 13.23 15.54 14.17
C THR A 130 14.58 14.92 14.46
N GLY A 131 14.74 13.61 14.24
CA GLY A 131 15.92 12.84 14.64
C GLY A 131 15.93 12.39 16.11
N ASP A 132 14.90 12.74 16.89
CA ASP A 132 14.83 12.43 18.32
C ASP A 132 14.66 10.92 18.57
N LEU A 133 15.24 10.44 19.67
CA LEU A 133 15.10 9.06 20.12
C LEU A 133 14.12 8.95 21.27
N HIS A 134 13.18 8.01 21.15
CA HIS A 134 12.18 7.72 22.18
C HIS A 134 12.24 6.25 22.61
N GLU A 135 12.31 6.00 23.92
CA GLU A 135 12.05 4.69 24.51
C GLU A 135 10.55 4.56 24.82
N VAL A 136 9.87 3.71 24.07
CA VAL A 136 8.42 3.57 24.11
C VAL A 136 8.03 2.24 24.76
N ARG A 137 7.19 2.31 25.79
CA ARG A 137 6.61 1.14 26.45
C ARG A 137 5.48 0.57 25.61
N GLU A 138 5.81 -0.47 24.85
CA GLU A 138 4.90 -1.21 24.00
C GLU A 138 5.18 -2.73 24.16
N ARG A 139 4.15 -3.51 24.51
CA ARG A 139 4.29 -4.96 24.78
C ARG A 139 3.84 -5.87 23.63
N SER A 140 2.86 -5.46 22.84
CA SER A 140 2.22 -6.32 21.84
C SER A 140 2.92 -6.19 20.49
N ALA A 141 3.01 -4.98 19.95
CA ALA A 141 3.71 -4.66 18.72
C ALA A 141 5.23 -4.92 18.79
N SER A 142 5.89 -4.78 19.94
CA SER A 142 7.33 -5.07 20.12
C SER A 142 7.71 -6.52 19.84
N ARG A 143 6.73 -7.43 19.77
CA ARG A 143 6.93 -8.83 19.38
C ARG A 143 7.03 -9.03 17.87
N GLN A 144 6.55 -8.07 17.08
CA GLN A 144 6.45 -8.15 15.62
C GLN A 144 7.32 -7.09 14.93
N LEU A 145 7.49 -5.93 15.55
CA LEU A 145 8.32 -4.84 15.05
C LEU A 145 9.80 -5.27 14.99
N LYS A 146 10.46 -4.90 13.91
CA LYS A 146 11.86 -5.22 13.61
C LYS A 146 12.68 -3.94 13.41
N PRO A 147 13.95 -3.92 13.81
CA PRO A 147 14.85 -2.82 13.48
C PRO A 147 14.83 -2.47 11.98
N GLY A 148 14.88 -1.17 11.67
CA GLY A 148 14.82 -0.61 10.31
C GLY A 148 13.41 -0.45 9.72
N GLN A 149 12.37 -0.99 10.35
CA GLN A 149 10.98 -0.75 9.93
C GLN A 149 10.58 0.70 10.17
N LEU A 150 9.75 1.24 9.29
CA LEU A 150 9.13 2.55 9.44
C LEU A 150 7.67 2.39 9.88
N ILE A 151 7.25 3.24 10.82
CA ILE A 151 5.87 3.31 11.29
C ILE A 151 5.40 4.77 11.37
N CYS A 152 4.13 5.01 11.13
CA CYS A 152 3.45 6.26 11.47
C CYS A 152 2.66 6.05 12.77
N ALA A 153 2.95 6.86 13.77
CA ALA A 153 2.35 6.70 15.11
C ALA A 153 2.36 8.02 15.88
N ARG A 154 1.74 8.02 17.06
CA ARG A 154 1.84 9.11 18.04
C ARG A 154 2.50 8.61 19.32
N VAL A 155 3.65 9.19 19.67
CA VAL A 155 4.39 8.87 20.90
C VAL A 155 4.07 9.91 21.97
N VAL A 156 3.31 9.54 22.99
CA VAL A 156 2.87 10.46 24.06
C VAL A 156 3.46 10.05 25.41
N PRO A 157 3.62 11.00 26.36
CA PRO A 157 3.99 10.65 27.73
C PRO A 157 2.87 9.88 28.44
N ASP A 158 3.24 8.99 29.37
CA ASP A 158 2.29 8.27 30.24
C ASP A 158 2.40 8.66 31.74
N GLY A 159 3.22 9.68 32.02
CA GLY A 159 3.57 10.14 33.36
C GLY A 159 4.84 9.51 33.94
N GLN A 160 5.37 8.42 33.36
CA GLN A 160 6.64 7.81 33.75
C GLN A 160 7.60 7.57 32.57
N GLY A 161 7.06 7.36 31.37
CA GLY A 161 7.80 7.20 30.13
C GLY A 161 6.92 7.56 28.94
N MET A 162 7.15 6.91 27.80
CA MET A 162 6.40 7.14 26.56
C MET A 162 5.58 5.92 26.16
N GLN A 163 4.46 6.13 25.47
CA GLN A 163 3.62 5.07 24.88
C GLN A 163 3.10 5.47 23.49
N PHE A 164 2.71 4.46 22.70
CA PHE A 164 1.92 4.68 21.50
C PHE A 164 0.43 4.75 21.83
N PHE A 165 -0.26 5.69 21.18
CA PHE A 165 -1.72 5.72 21.07
C PHE A 165 -2.14 5.89 19.61
N GLY A 166 -3.39 5.54 19.33
CA GLY A 166 -3.96 5.78 18.01
C GLY A 166 -3.49 4.86 16.89
N GLY A 167 -3.07 3.65 17.25
CA GLY A 167 -2.56 2.67 16.29
C GLY A 167 -1.09 2.86 15.94
N ILE A 168 -0.56 1.87 15.24
CA ILE A 168 0.81 1.85 14.72
C ILE A 168 0.67 1.44 13.26
N GLU A 169 0.81 2.40 12.35
CA GLU A 169 0.64 2.15 10.91
C GLU A 169 2.00 1.85 10.28
N PRO A 170 2.21 0.68 9.66
CA PRO A 170 3.43 0.42 8.90
C PRO A 170 3.55 1.38 7.71
N VAL A 171 4.77 1.83 7.43
CA VAL A 171 5.08 2.73 6.31
C VAL A 171 6.13 2.07 5.42
N ALA A 172 5.86 1.96 4.12
CA ALA A 172 6.87 1.48 3.19
C ALA A 172 7.94 2.56 2.95
N LEU A 173 9.18 2.15 2.65
CA LEU A 173 10.28 3.10 2.48
C LEU A 173 10.00 4.15 1.39
N HIS A 174 9.36 3.77 0.29
CA HIS A 174 9.01 4.67 -0.81
C HIS A 174 7.88 5.66 -0.46
N GLU A 175 7.10 5.40 0.59
CA GLU A 175 6.02 6.28 1.06
C GLU A 175 6.53 7.27 2.13
N ARG A 176 7.75 7.07 2.66
CA ARG A 176 8.30 7.84 3.78
C ARG A 176 8.27 9.34 3.53
N ASP A 177 8.84 9.79 2.40
CA ASP A 177 9.04 11.21 2.14
C ASP A 177 7.70 11.90 1.82
N GLU A 178 6.82 11.27 1.02
CA GLU A 178 5.46 11.78 0.77
C GLU A 178 4.66 11.89 2.08
N LEU A 179 4.77 10.91 2.99
CA LEU A 179 4.08 10.96 4.27
C LEU A 179 4.67 12.02 5.22
N VAL A 180 5.99 12.22 5.23
CA VAL A 180 6.62 13.29 5.99
C VAL A 180 6.13 14.66 5.52
N GLU A 181 6.14 14.89 4.21
CA GLU A 181 5.62 16.13 3.61
C GLU A 181 4.13 16.33 3.94
N LEU A 182 3.33 15.27 3.87
CA LEU A 182 1.92 15.31 4.25
C LEU A 182 1.77 15.73 5.72
N LEU A 183 2.50 15.13 6.65
CA LEU A 183 2.42 15.48 8.08
C LEU A 183 2.91 16.90 8.37
N ASP A 184 3.90 17.39 7.63
CA ASP A 184 4.38 18.78 7.73
C ASP A 184 3.34 19.79 7.25
N SER A 185 2.39 19.37 6.41
CA SER A 185 1.27 20.21 5.96
C SER A 185 0.09 20.29 6.95
N GLU A 186 0.18 19.58 8.09
CA GLU A 186 -0.87 19.46 9.10
C GLU A 186 -2.23 19.03 8.50
N PRO A 187 -2.31 17.78 7.99
CA PRO A 187 -3.46 17.32 7.23
C PRO A 187 -4.67 17.15 8.13
N ASP A 188 -5.86 17.33 7.56
CA ASP A 188 -7.09 16.95 8.25
C ASP A 188 -7.19 15.41 8.42
N PRO A 189 -8.08 14.93 9.31
CA PRO A 189 -8.21 13.50 9.59
C PRO A 189 -8.55 12.64 8.37
N ILE A 190 -9.35 13.17 7.45
CA ILE A 190 -9.85 12.43 6.29
C ILE A 190 -8.69 12.20 5.33
N LEU A 191 -7.94 13.25 5.03
CA LEU A 191 -6.77 13.19 4.15
C LEU A 191 -5.69 12.28 4.73
N LEU A 192 -5.39 12.40 6.03
CA LEU A 192 -4.41 11.56 6.71
C LEU A 192 -4.80 10.07 6.65
N VAL A 193 -6.04 9.76 7.01
CA VAL A 193 -6.53 8.37 7.01
C VAL A 193 -6.55 7.81 5.59
N ALA A 194 -6.99 8.58 4.60
CA ALA A 194 -6.97 8.17 3.20
C ALA A 194 -5.55 7.82 2.74
N ALA A 195 -4.55 8.66 3.06
CA ALA A 195 -3.16 8.42 2.72
C ALA A 195 -2.63 7.12 3.35
N LEU A 196 -2.83 6.92 4.65
CA LEU A 196 -2.36 5.73 5.38
C LEU A 196 -3.13 4.45 5.01
N SER A 197 -4.33 4.57 4.45
CA SER A 197 -5.14 3.46 3.94
C SER A 197 -4.76 3.01 2.54
N ARG A 198 -4.01 3.81 1.76
CA ARG A 198 -3.58 3.44 0.40
C ARG A 198 -2.82 2.11 0.35
N ARG A 199 -2.15 1.72 1.45
CA ARG A 199 -1.49 0.41 1.59
C ARG A 199 -2.42 -0.80 1.45
N PHE A 200 -3.74 -0.60 1.59
CA PHE A 200 -4.75 -1.63 1.35
C PHE A 200 -5.29 -1.63 -0.07
N ALA A 201 -4.91 -0.64 -0.88
CA ALA A 201 -5.34 -0.59 -2.28
C ALA A 201 -4.87 -1.85 -3.01
N PRO A 202 -5.71 -2.43 -3.87
CA PRO A 202 -5.26 -3.52 -4.72
C PRO A 202 -4.11 -3.03 -5.60
N PRO A 203 -3.14 -3.90 -5.92
CA PRO A 203 -2.04 -3.53 -6.81
C PRO A 203 -2.60 -3.08 -8.15
N LEU A 204 -2.05 -1.99 -8.70
CA LEU A 204 -2.39 -1.58 -10.05
C LEU A 204 -1.87 -2.63 -11.02
N LEU A 205 -2.79 -3.34 -11.67
CA LEU A 205 -2.41 -4.29 -12.71
C LEU A 205 -2.10 -3.52 -13.98
N VAL A 206 -0.88 -3.70 -14.49
CA VAL A 206 -0.42 -3.10 -15.74
C VAL A 206 -0.04 -4.19 -16.75
N ASN A 207 -0.23 -3.91 -18.04
CA ASN A 207 0.29 -4.74 -19.12
C ASN A 207 1.83 -4.63 -19.19
N THR A 208 2.44 -5.39 -20.10
CA THR A 208 3.90 -5.39 -20.31
C THR A 208 4.47 -4.10 -20.88
N GLU A 209 3.62 -3.16 -21.28
CA GLU A 209 4.00 -1.82 -21.74
C GLU A 209 3.72 -0.74 -20.66
N GLY A 210 3.21 -1.14 -19.48
CA GLY A 210 2.92 -0.25 -18.35
C GLY A 210 1.53 0.37 -18.35
N ASP A 211 0.65 0.05 -19.31
CA ASP A 211 -0.71 0.58 -19.30
C ASP A 211 -1.58 -0.19 -18.28
N PRO A 212 -2.52 0.47 -17.58
CA PRO A 212 -3.50 -0.21 -16.74
C PRO A 212 -4.27 -1.30 -17.51
N LEU A 213 -4.42 -2.48 -16.90
CA LEU A 213 -5.19 -3.57 -17.50
C LEU A 213 -6.68 -3.24 -17.53
N ALA A 214 -7.27 -3.40 -18.71
CA ALA A 214 -8.70 -3.31 -18.92
C ALA A 214 -9.12 -4.33 -19.98
N ILE A 215 -10.29 -4.93 -19.83
CA ILE A 215 -10.87 -5.76 -20.88
C ILE A 215 -11.58 -4.82 -21.84
N CYS A 216 -11.02 -4.71 -23.03
CA CYS A 216 -11.52 -3.84 -24.08
C CYS A 216 -12.01 -4.70 -25.24
N GLU A 217 -13.29 -4.60 -25.55
CA GLU A 217 -13.93 -5.26 -26.68
C GLU A 217 -14.64 -4.22 -27.52
N ALA A 218 -14.37 -4.18 -28.82
CA ALA A 218 -15.07 -3.31 -29.75
C ALA A 218 -15.55 -4.09 -30.96
N THR A 219 -16.73 -3.74 -31.46
CA THR A 219 -17.27 -4.24 -32.73
C THR A 219 -17.36 -3.08 -33.71
N VAL A 220 -16.65 -3.19 -34.82
CA VAL A 220 -16.56 -2.15 -35.85
C VAL A 220 -17.18 -2.66 -37.14
N GLN A 221 -18.16 -1.94 -37.68
CA GLN A 221 -18.68 -2.18 -39.02
C GLN A 221 -17.75 -1.53 -40.05
N ILE A 222 -17.38 -2.29 -41.07
CA ILE A 222 -16.51 -1.88 -42.18
C ILE A 222 -17.37 -1.55 -43.41
N GLY A 223 -17.07 -0.45 -44.09
CA GLY A 223 -17.73 -0.01 -45.32
C GLY A 223 -17.29 -0.76 -46.57
N ASP A 224 -16.04 -1.24 -46.62
CA ASP A 224 -15.50 -2.10 -47.69
C ASP A 224 -14.89 -3.41 -47.14
N PRO A 225 -15.73 -4.44 -46.89
CA PRO A 225 -15.26 -5.74 -46.40
C PRO A 225 -14.30 -6.47 -47.35
N ALA A 226 -14.39 -6.21 -48.66
CA ALA A 226 -13.51 -6.87 -49.64
C ALA A 226 -12.11 -6.26 -49.65
N GLY A 227 -12.01 -4.94 -49.43
CA GLY A 227 -10.73 -4.23 -49.34
C GLY A 227 -10.05 -4.37 -47.97
N ILE A 228 -10.82 -4.46 -46.88
CA ILE A 228 -10.25 -4.45 -45.52
C ILE A 228 -9.39 -5.67 -45.23
N GLU A 229 -9.72 -6.85 -45.76
CA GLU A 229 -8.97 -8.08 -45.46
C GLU A 229 -7.50 -7.95 -45.90
N ALA A 230 -7.26 -7.48 -47.13
CA ALA A 230 -5.92 -7.24 -47.64
C ALA A 230 -5.18 -6.14 -46.86
N ALA A 231 -5.90 -5.10 -46.44
CA ALA A 231 -5.32 -4.03 -45.62
C ALA A 231 -4.93 -4.52 -44.21
N LEU A 232 -5.69 -5.45 -43.63
CA LEU A 232 -5.36 -6.10 -42.36
C LEU A 232 -4.16 -7.04 -42.52
N ASP A 233 -4.08 -7.81 -43.60
CA ASP A 233 -2.92 -8.66 -43.93
C ASP A 233 -1.62 -7.85 -44.05
N ASP A 234 -1.68 -6.62 -44.58
CA ASP A 234 -0.52 -5.72 -44.69
C ASP A 234 -0.15 -5.05 -43.34
N THR A 235 -1.08 -5.01 -42.37
CA THR A 235 -0.93 -4.24 -41.13
C THR A 235 -0.65 -5.12 -39.90
N TYR A 236 -1.20 -6.33 -39.87
CA TYR A 236 -1.21 -7.22 -38.71
C TYR A 236 -0.80 -8.64 -39.11
N ASP A 237 -0.37 -9.43 -38.12
CA ASP A 237 0.04 -10.81 -38.37
C ASP A 237 -1.20 -11.72 -38.43
N ARG A 238 -1.47 -12.31 -39.61
CA ARG A 238 -2.62 -13.20 -39.83
C ARG A 238 -2.40 -14.57 -39.18
N ALA A 239 -3.45 -15.11 -38.55
CA ALA A 239 -3.49 -16.48 -38.07
C ALA A 239 -3.71 -17.47 -39.22
N ASP A 240 -2.90 -18.53 -39.29
CA ASP A 240 -3.00 -19.53 -40.34
C ASP A 240 -4.19 -20.48 -40.14
N GLY A 241 -5.04 -20.60 -41.15
CA GLY A 241 -6.08 -21.63 -41.22
C GLY A 241 -7.30 -21.42 -40.30
N GLU A 242 -7.46 -20.24 -39.71
CA GLU A 242 -8.64 -19.91 -38.88
C GLU A 242 -9.79 -19.31 -39.71
N GLN A 243 -11.02 -19.68 -39.32
CA GLN A 243 -12.26 -19.15 -39.90
C GLN A 243 -13.27 -18.86 -38.77
N PRO A 244 -13.76 -17.62 -38.60
CA PRO A 244 -13.43 -16.41 -39.36
C PRO A 244 -11.94 -16.01 -39.30
N PRO A 245 -11.41 -15.28 -40.30
CA PRO A 245 -10.01 -14.86 -40.31
C PRO A 245 -9.69 -13.96 -39.12
N ARG A 246 -8.49 -14.16 -38.57
CA ARG A 246 -8.01 -13.55 -37.34
C ARG A 246 -6.62 -12.97 -37.55
N TRP A 247 -6.35 -11.83 -36.90
CA TRP A 247 -5.06 -11.15 -36.90
C TRP A 247 -4.61 -10.78 -35.50
N PHE A 248 -3.30 -10.65 -35.33
CA PHE A 248 -2.66 -10.22 -34.09
C PHE A 248 -1.79 -8.99 -34.32
N GLU A 249 -1.94 -7.99 -33.46
CA GLU A 249 -0.93 -6.96 -33.29
C GLU A 249 0.08 -7.45 -32.25
N HIS A 250 1.38 -7.38 -32.54
CA HIS A 250 2.43 -7.80 -31.61
C HIS A 250 3.20 -6.62 -31.02
N VAL A 251 3.79 -6.87 -29.85
CA VAL A 251 4.81 -6.02 -29.23
C VAL A 251 5.97 -6.89 -28.72
N ILE A 252 7.19 -6.39 -28.88
CA ILE A 252 8.36 -7.01 -28.25
C ILE A 252 8.66 -6.26 -26.95
N THR A 253 8.57 -6.97 -25.83
CA THR A 253 8.88 -6.46 -24.48
C THR A 253 9.83 -7.45 -23.81
N ASP A 254 10.94 -6.98 -23.26
CA ASP A 254 12.00 -7.83 -22.69
C ASP A 254 12.49 -8.95 -23.63
N GLY A 255 12.55 -8.66 -24.94
CA GLY A 255 12.98 -9.64 -25.96
C GLY A 255 11.94 -10.72 -26.30
N LEU A 256 10.77 -10.71 -25.65
CA LEU A 256 9.68 -11.63 -25.90
C LEU A 256 8.58 -10.96 -26.73
N GLN A 257 8.15 -11.64 -27.80
CA GLN A 257 7.01 -11.23 -28.60
C GLN A 257 5.71 -11.57 -27.87
N ARG A 258 4.83 -10.58 -27.71
CA ARG A 258 3.54 -10.69 -27.02
C ARG A 258 2.44 -10.11 -27.87
N ILE A 259 1.23 -10.63 -27.70
CA ILE A 259 0.04 -10.11 -28.38
C ILE A 259 -0.41 -8.82 -27.67
N ARG A 260 -0.54 -7.75 -28.46
CA ARG A 260 -1.05 -6.45 -28.05
C ARG A 260 -2.57 -6.35 -28.25
N ALA A 261 -3.05 -6.83 -29.40
CA ALA A 261 -4.47 -6.85 -29.74
C ALA A 261 -4.80 -8.01 -30.67
N THR A 262 -6.06 -8.43 -30.65
CA THR A 262 -6.62 -9.42 -31.59
C THR A 262 -7.72 -8.76 -32.41
N LEU A 263 -7.75 -9.07 -33.71
CA LEU A 263 -8.81 -8.67 -34.62
C LEU A 263 -9.43 -9.92 -35.27
N VAL A 264 -10.75 -9.98 -35.35
CA VAL A 264 -11.49 -11.06 -36.03
C VAL A 264 -12.49 -10.43 -36.99
N LEU A 265 -12.39 -10.75 -38.28
CA LEU A 265 -13.31 -10.25 -39.31
C LEU A 265 -14.39 -11.29 -39.60
N ASP A 266 -15.64 -10.97 -39.30
CA ASP A 266 -16.82 -11.77 -39.64
C ASP A 266 -17.79 -10.93 -40.48
N GLY A 267 -17.93 -11.27 -41.76
CA GLY A 267 -18.75 -10.52 -42.71
C GLY A 267 -18.23 -9.08 -42.90
N ASP A 268 -19.07 -8.10 -42.55
CA ASP A 268 -18.75 -6.67 -42.57
C ASP A 268 -18.35 -6.13 -41.20
N THR A 269 -18.11 -7.00 -40.21
CA THR A 269 -17.77 -6.59 -38.84
C THR A 269 -16.39 -7.09 -38.42
N VAL A 270 -15.61 -6.20 -37.81
CA VAL A 270 -14.34 -6.52 -37.16
C VAL A 270 -14.54 -6.44 -35.65
N ARG A 271 -14.34 -7.56 -34.97
CA ARG A 271 -14.28 -7.63 -33.51
C ARG A 271 -12.84 -7.43 -33.07
N VAL A 272 -12.62 -6.46 -32.20
CA VAL A 272 -11.31 -6.11 -31.64
C VAL A 272 -11.28 -6.45 -30.17
N GLU A 273 -10.22 -7.12 -29.72
CA GLU A 273 -9.93 -7.36 -28.31
C GLU A 273 -8.57 -6.76 -27.96
N ALA A 274 -8.50 -6.01 -26.86
CA ALA A 274 -7.27 -5.50 -26.29
C ALA A 274 -7.34 -5.52 -24.76
N ASN A 275 -6.17 -5.49 -24.12
CA ASN A 275 -6.08 -5.50 -22.65
C ASN A 275 -5.73 -4.13 -22.03
N SER A 276 -5.87 -3.03 -22.78
CA SER A 276 -5.81 -1.66 -22.27
C SER A 276 -6.55 -0.69 -23.20
N ASP A 277 -7.03 0.42 -22.63
CA ASP A 277 -7.70 1.48 -23.38
C ASP A 277 -6.78 2.06 -24.48
N GLN A 278 -5.50 2.27 -24.17
CA GLN A 278 -4.50 2.79 -25.11
C GLN A 278 -4.28 1.85 -26.30
N ARG A 279 -4.31 0.53 -26.07
CA ARG A 279 -4.19 -0.47 -27.14
C ARG A 279 -5.46 -0.50 -27.99
N MET A 280 -6.65 -0.42 -27.39
CA MET A 280 -7.92 -0.33 -28.12
C MET A 280 -7.96 0.92 -29.01
N ASP A 281 -7.66 2.09 -28.45
CA ASP A 281 -7.67 3.37 -29.19
C ASP A 281 -6.70 3.33 -30.39
N ARG A 282 -5.53 2.69 -30.22
CA ARG A 282 -4.56 2.50 -31.31
C ARG A 282 -5.11 1.66 -32.44
N VAL A 283 -5.78 0.55 -32.14
CA VAL A 283 -6.38 -0.32 -33.15
C VAL A 283 -7.52 0.40 -33.85
N LEU A 284 -8.44 1.03 -33.12
CA LEU A 284 -9.55 1.80 -33.70
C LEU A 284 -9.04 2.94 -34.58
N ALA A 285 -8.01 3.68 -34.14
CA ALA A 285 -7.39 4.72 -34.96
C ALA A 285 -6.72 4.16 -36.24
N THR A 286 -6.23 2.93 -36.19
CA THR A 286 -5.65 2.25 -37.36
C THR A 286 -6.73 1.81 -38.32
N LEU A 287 -7.79 1.14 -37.83
CA LEU A 287 -8.96 0.78 -38.64
C LEU A 287 -9.58 2.02 -39.31
N ALA A 288 -9.67 3.16 -38.60
CA ALA A 288 -10.20 4.41 -39.15
C ALA A 288 -9.40 4.94 -40.35
N ARG A 289 -8.08 4.67 -40.38
CA ARG A 289 -7.21 5.05 -41.50
C ARG A 289 -7.34 4.07 -42.67
N LEU A 290 -7.52 2.78 -42.39
CA LEU A 290 -7.67 1.75 -43.41
C LEU A 290 -9.03 1.83 -44.09
N ASP A 291 -10.09 2.08 -43.32
CA ASP A 291 -11.45 2.29 -43.81
C ASP A 291 -12.09 3.55 -43.18
N PRO A 292 -12.02 4.70 -43.86
CA PRO A 292 -12.64 5.94 -43.40
C PRO A 292 -14.17 5.88 -43.29
N ALA A 293 -14.83 4.87 -43.89
CA ALA A 293 -16.27 4.68 -43.80
C ALA A 293 -16.70 3.81 -42.60
N MET A 294 -15.74 3.29 -41.82
CA MET A 294 -16.02 2.42 -40.69
C MET A 294 -16.91 3.09 -39.64
N ARG A 295 -17.64 2.28 -38.87
CA ARG A 295 -18.46 2.73 -37.74
C ARG A 295 -18.27 1.80 -36.54
N VAL A 296 -17.94 2.37 -35.40
CA VAL A 296 -17.95 1.63 -34.13
C VAL A 296 -19.41 1.37 -33.73
N LEU A 297 -19.79 0.10 -33.67
CA LEU A 297 -21.14 -0.33 -33.24
C LEU A 297 -21.21 -0.48 -31.72
N GLU A 298 -20.16 -1.05 -31.13
CA GLU A 298 -20.02 -1.28 -29.70
C GLU A 298 -18.56 -1.05 -29.28
N ASP A 299 -18.35 -0.45 -28.11
CA ASP A 299 -17.05 -0.27 -27.46
C ASP A 299 -17.26 -0.41 -25.95
N SER A 300 -16.83 -1.55 -25.42
CA SER A 300 -16.93 -1.90 -24.01
C SER A 300 -15.52 -1.93 -23.41
N ARG A 301 -15.32 -1.17 -22.34
CA ARG A 301 -14.04 -1.07 -21.63
C ARG A 301 -14.26 -1.25 -20.15
N ARG A 302 -13.66 -2.29 -19.58
CA ARG A 302 -13.82 -2.64 -18.16
C ARG A 302 -12.45 -2.78 -17.49
N PRO A 303 -12.05 -1.85 -16.60
CA PRO A 303 -10.81 -1.98 -15.84
C PRO A 303 -10.78 -3.26 -15.01
N LEU A 304 -9.64 -3.94 -15.01
CA LEU A 304 -9.39 -5.10 -14.13
C LEU A 304 -8.77 -4.61 -12.82
N ARG A 305 -9.46 -4.86 -11.71
CA ARG A 305 -9.10 -4.24 -10.41
C ARG A 305 -8.31 -5.15 -9.50
N ASP A 306 -8.35 -6.45 -9.73
CA ASP A 306 -7.57 -7.42 -8.96
C ASP A 306 -7.11 -8.61 -9.82
N ALA A 307 -6.14 -9.34 -9.27
CA ALA A 307 -5.49 -10.46 -9.95
C ALA A 307 -6.46 -11.64 -10.19
N ARG A 308 -7.53 -11.77 -9.41
CA ARG A 308 -8.51 -12.84 -9.57
C ARG A 308 -9.41 -12.55 -10.76
N GLU A 309 -9.94 -11.33 -10.88
CA GLU A 309 -10.68 -10.90 -12.08
C GLU A 309 -9.83 -11.06 -13.34
N ALA A 310 -8.54 -10.72 -13.25
CA ALA A 310 -7.61 -10.87 -14.37
C ALA A 310 -7.42 -12.36 -14.75
N ALA A 311 -7.25 -13.24 -13.76
CA ALA A 311 -7.08 -14.68 -13.98
C ALA A 311 -8.35 -15.37 -14.52
N GLU A 312 -9.54 -14.89 -14.14
CA GLU A 312 -10.82 -15.44 -14.61
C GLU A 312 -11.15 -15.02 -16.06
N GLN A 313 -10.62 -13.90 -16.54
CA GLN A 313 -11.04 -13.30 -17.82
C GLN A 313 -9.96 -13.20 -18.90
N LEU A 314 -8.67 -13.27 -18.57
CA LEU A 314 -7.62 -13.34 -19.58
C LEU A 314 -7.50 -14.79 -20.09
N PRO A 315 -7.63 -15.04 -21.40
CA PRO A 315 -7.29 -16.35 -21.95
C PRO A 315 -5.84 -16.67 -21.59
N VAL A 316 -5.58 -17.85 -21.03
CA VAL A 316 -4.22 -18.37 -20.88
C VAL A 316 -3.67 -18.61 -22.28
N THR A 317 -3.04 -17.59 -22.86
CA THR A 317 -2.37 -17.70 -24.16
C THR A 317 -1.09 -18.51 -23.97
N GLY A 318 -1.17 -19.82 -24.22
CA GLY A 318 -0.03 -20.62 -24.65
C GLY A 318 0.71 -21.41 -23.57
N GLN A 319 0.62 -22.73 -23.72
CA GLN A 319 1.42 -23.82 -23.13
C GLN A 319 1.11 -24.18 -21.68
N GLY A 320 0.90 -25.49 -21.48
CA GLY A 320 0.25 -26.10 -20.32
C GLY A 320 0.88 -25.71 -18.99
N ALA A 321 0.09 -25.91 -17.92
CA ALA A 321 0.56 -25.83 -16.55
C ALA A 321 1.91 -26.54 -16.42
N LEU A 322 2.98 -25.74 -16.36
CA LEU A 322 4.33 -26.22 -16.12
C LEU A 322 4.36 -26.76 -14.69
N ASP A 323 4.90 -27.97 -14.52
CA ASP A 323 5.10 -28.58 -13.21
C ASP A 323 6.19 -27.78 -12.47
N PRO A 324 5.89 -27.09 -11.37
CA PRO A 324 6.86 -26.27 -10.64
C PRO A 324 8.02 -27.07 -10.03
N ASP A 325 7.92 -28.40 -9.98
CA ASP A 325 8.94 -29.29 -9.43
C ASP A 325 9.90 -29.90 -10.48
N ASP A 326 9.85 -29.45 -11.75
CA ASP A 326 10.79 -29.89 -12.80
C ASP A 326 12.21 -29.29 -12.58
N PRO A 327 13.27 -30.12 -12.42
CA PRO A 327 14.64 -29.65 -12.21
C PRO A 327 15.22 -28.80 -13.36
N GLU A 328 14.81 -29.06 -14.60
CA GLU A 328 15.28 -28.33 -15.78
C GLU A 328 14.64 -26.93 -15.83
N LEU A 329 13.35 -26.86 -15.48
CA LEU A 329 12.62 -25.60 -15.30
C LEU A 329 13.18 -24.78 -14.12
N ALA A 330 13.49 -25.43 -13.00
CA ALA A 330 14.09 -24.77 -11.84
C ALA A 330 15.45 -24.15 -12.17
N GLY A 331 16.29 -24.86 -12.94
CA GLY A 331 17.58 -24.34 -13.41
C GLY A 331 17.43 -23.15 -14.37
N PHE A 332 16.49 -23.23 -15.31
CA PHE A 332 16.19 -22.13 -16.22
C PHE A 332 15.66 -20.90 -15.47
N LEU A 333 14.75 -21.08 -14.51
CA LEU A 333 14.23 -20.00 -13.68
C LEU A 333 15.34 -19.34 -12.85
N ASP A 334 16.24 -20.12 -12.23
CA ASP A 334 17.40 -19.58 -11.49
C ASP A 334 18.28 -18.68 -12.38
N GLU A 335 18.56 -19.09 -13.62
CA GLU A 335 19.33 -18.29 -14.57
C GLU A 335 18.61 -16.99 -14.94
N VAL A 336 17.31 -17.05 -15.20
CA VAL A 336 16.47 -15.87 -15.48
C VAL A 336 16.47 -14.90 -14.30
N ILE A 337 16.32 -15.40 -13.07
CA ILE A 337 16.33 -14.58 -11.85
C ILE A 337 17.70 -13.92 -11.65
N ARG A 338 18.82 -14.63 -11.87
CA ARG A 338 20.16 -14.04 -11.78
C ARG A 338 20.37 -12.93 -12.81
N GLY A 339 19.87 -13.13 -14.04
CA GLY A 339 19.87 -12.11 -15.07
C GLY A 339 19.06 -10.89 -14.66
N TYR A 340 17.89 -11.11 -14.05
CA TYR A 340 17.05 -10.04 -13.50
C TYR A 340 17.74 -9.30 -12.35
N GLU A 341 18.29 -10.01 -11.35
CA GLU A 341 19.04 -9.42 -10.23
C GLU A 341 20.19 -8.54 -10.72
N THR A 342 20.93 -8.99 -11.73
CA THR A 342 22.05 -8.23 -12.29
C THR A 342 21.57 -6.91 -12.90
N ARG A 343 20.47 -6.93 -13.67
CA ARG A 343 19.88 -5.72 -14.25
C ARG A 343 19.31 -4.80 -13.18
N TRP A 344 18.63 -5.37 -12.19
CA TRP A 344 18.01 -4.62 -11.08
C TRP A 344 19.03 -3.75 -10.34
N LEU A 345 20.29 -4.18 -10.20
CA LEU A 345 21.37 -3.41 -9.56
C LEU A 345 21.69 -2.08 -10.27
N ASP A 346 21.35 -1.97 -11.56
CA ASP A 346 21.62 -0.82 -12.43
C ASP A 346 20.33 -0.10 -12.86
N GLU A 347 19.16 -0.55 -12.40
CA GLU A 347 17.87 0.07 -12.67
C GLU A 347 17.53 1.15 -11.63
N PRO A 348 17.03 2.34 -12.04
CA PRO A 348 16.51 3.36 -11.14
C PRO A 348 15.35 2.85 -10.27
N ILE A 349 15.47 2.94 -8.94
CA ILE A 349 14.44 2.44 -8.03
C ILE A 349 13.70 3.60 -7.36
N PRO A 350 12.35 3.69 -7.48
CA PRO A 350 11.57 4.74 -6.83
C PRO A 350 11.76 4.80 -5.30
N ALA A 351 11.88 3.65 -4.63
CA ALA A 351 12.16 3.56 -3.19
C ALA A 351 13.53 4.13 -2.77
N LEU A 352 14.42 4.40 -3.72
CA LEU A 352 15.72 5.02 -3.53
C LEU A 352 15.77 6.40 -4.22
N ASP A 353 14.62 7.07 -4.36
CA ASP A 353 14.52 8.40 -4.97
C ASP A 353 15.12 8.41 -6.40
N GLY A 354 14.80 7.37 -7.18
CA GLY A 354 15.26 7.20 -8.56
C GLY A 354 16.74 6.80 -8.72
N HIS A 355 17.48 6.55 -7.64
CA HIS A 355 18.85 6.06 -7.73
C HIS A 355 18.90 4.55 -7.96
N THR A 356 19.99 4.08 -8.57
CA THR A 356 20.23 2.63 -8.68
C THR A 356 20.76 2.05 -7.37
N PRO A 357 20.57 0.74 -7.11
CA PRO A 357 21.14 0.09 -5.93
C PRO A 357 22.65 0.29 -5.80
N ARG A 358 23.41 0.27 -6.90
CA ARG A 358 24.86 0.57 -6.86
C ARG A 358 25.15 1.99 -6.42
N GLN A 359 24.45 2.98 -6.98
CA GLN A 359 24.61 4.38 -6.60
C GLN A 359 24.28 4.60 -5.12
N ALA A 360 23.19 4.00 -4.64
CA ALA A 360 22.79 4.10 -3.25
C ALA A 360 23.77 3.40 -2.29
N ALA A 361 24.44 2.33 -2.72
CA ALA A 361 25.46 1.65 -1.91
C ALA A 361 26.71 2.53 -1.70
N ASP A 362 27.11 3.28 -2.74
CA ASP A 362 28.30 4.12 -2.74
C ASP A 362 28.06 5.51 -2.09
N ASP A 363 26.81 5.91 -1.88
CA ASP A 363 26.43 7.15 -1.20
C ASP A 363 26.15 6.90 0.30
N PRO A 364 26.97 7.41 1.24
CA PRO A 364 26.76 7.23 2.68
C PRO A 364 25.40 7.71 3.20
N THR A 365 24.79 8.70 2.54
CA THR A 365 23.49 9.26 2.94
C THR A 365 22.30 8.39 2.49
N ARG A 366 22.49 7.60 1.43
CA ARG A 366 21.45 6.72 0.86
C ARG A 366 21.67 5.24 1.17
N ARG A 367 22.88 4.85 1.60
CA ARG A 367 23.24 3.46 1.94
C ARG A 367 22.31 2.86 3.00
N GLY A 368 21.85 3.68 3.96
CA GLY A 368 20.86 3.27 4.95
C GLY A 368 19.51 2.87 4.34
N ASP A 369 19.03 3.64 3.36
CA ASP A 369 17.77 3.37 2.65
C ASP A 369 17.86 2.11 1.79
N LEU A 370 19.01 1.89 1.14
CA LEU A 370 19.28 0.64 0.43
C LEU A 370 19.28 -0.58 1.37
N ILE A 371 19.92 -0.47 2.54
CA ILE A 371 19.92 -1.57 3.53
C ILE A 371 18.50 -1.89 3.99
N LYS A 372 17.67 -0.86 4.21
CA LYS A 372 16.24 -1.03 4.56
C LYS A 372 15.46 -1.72 3.44
N LEU A 373 15.65 -1.28 2.20
CA LEU A 373 15.01 -1.89 1.03
C LEU A 373 15.36 -3.38 0.92
N LEU A 374 16.65 -3.73 1.02
CA LEU A 374 17.11 -5.12 1.00
C LEU A 374 16.59 -5.92 2.22
N GLY A 375 16.33 -5.26 3.35
CA GLY A 375 15.71 -5.87 4.52
C GLY A 375 14.25 -6.28 4.31
N SER A 376 13.57 -5.72 3.31
CA SER A 376 12.19 -6.07 2.96
C SER A 376 12.09 -7.31 2.06
N PHE A 377 13.19 -7.71 1.41
CA PHE A 377 13.22 -8.85 0.48
C PHE A 377 13.46 -10.17 1.22
N PRO A 378 12.96 -11.30 0.69
CA PRO A 378 13.27 -12.61 1.24
C PRO A 378 14.76 -12.92 1.08
N ALA A 379 15.32 -13.70 2.01
CA ALA A 379 16.73 -14.08 2.04
C ALA A 379 16.90 -15.60 2.08
N GLY A 380 17.88 -16.11 1.35
CA GLY A 380 18.23 -17.53 1.33
C GLY A 380 17.06 -18.43 0.91
N VAL A 381 16.76 -19.46 1.71
CA VAL A 381 15.73 -20.47 1.40
C VAL A 381 14.32 -19.85 1.24
N ALA A 382 14.07 -18.70 1.89
CA ALA A 382 12.79 -18.02 1.80
C ALA A 382 12.55 -17.33 0.44
N ALA A 383 13.59 -17.14 -0.39
CA ALA A 383 13.45 -16.52 -1.70
C ALA A 383 12.73 -17.43 -2.71
N GLN A 384 12.72 -18.76 -2.51
CA GLN A 384 11.97 -19.74 -3.30
C GLN A 384 12.00 -19.51 -4.83
N GLY A 385 13.18 -19.23 -5.41
CA GLY A 385 13.26 -18.90 -6.84
C GLY A 385 12.79 -17.48 -7.17
N GLY A 386 12.99 -16.53 -6.26
CA GLY A 386 12.85 -15.09 -6.50
C GLY A 386 14.15 -14.35 -6.19
N MET A 387 14.07 -13.02 -6.20
CA MET A 387 15.18 -12.17 -5.78
C MET A 387 15.61 -12.49 -4.34
N ASP A 388 16.92 -12.62 -4.13
CA ASP A 388 17.51 -12.96 -2.83
C ASP A 388 18.31 -11.80 -2.27
N ALA A 389 17.87 -11.32 -1.11
CA ALA A 389 18.51 -10.20 -0.43
C ALA A 389 19.99 -10.47 -0.13
N ASP A 390 20.40 -11.71 0.16
CA ASP A 390 21.78 -12.03 0.50
C ASP A 390 22.69 -11.97 -0.73
N ARG A 391 22.19 -12.39 -1.90
CA ARG A 391 22.91 -12.26 -3.17
C ARG A 391 23.07 -10.80 -3.56
N LEU A 392 22.02 -10.00 -3.41
CA LEU A 392 22.05 -8.58 -3.70
C LEU A 392 23.02 -7.84 -2.76
N ARG A 393 23.00 -8.14 -1.45
CA ARG A 393 23.98 -7.58 -0.48
C ARG A 393 25.42 -7.92 -0.87
N ALA A 394 25.68 -9.18 -1.22
CA ALA A 394 27.01 -9.61 -1.65
C ALA A 394 27.48 -8.86 -2.91
N ALA A 395 26.59 -8.65 -3.89
CA ALA A 395 26.89 -7.93 -5.12
C ALA A 395 27.15 -6.42 -4.90
N LEU A 396 26.60 -5.85 -3.81
CA LEU A 396 26.70 -4.45 -3.42
C LEU A 396 27.80 -4.18 -2.36
N GLY A 397 28.46 -5.22 -1.85
CA GLY A 397 29.47 -5.09 -0.80
C GLY A 397 28.90 -4.59 0.53
N LEU A 398 27.70 -5.08 0.89
CA LEU A 398 26.96 -4.70 2.11
C LEU A 398 27.05 -5.76 3.21
#